data_AF-A0A8C7Y798-F1
#
_entry.id   AF-A0A8C7Y798-F1
#
_cell.length_a   1.000
_cell.length_b   1.000
_cell.length_c   1.000
_cell.angle_alpha   90.00
_cell.angle_beta   90.00
_cell.angle_gamma   90.00
#
_symmetry.space_group_name_H-M   'P 1'
#
loop_
_entity.id
_entity.type
_entity.pdbx_description
1 polymer ?
#
loop_
_entity_poly.entity_id
_entity_poly.type
_entity_poly.pdbx_seq_one_letter_code
_entity_poly.pdbx_strand_id
1 'polypeptide(L)'
;FSVDSVLLIYNSSEEALFNASDVYAPASSSYRCPHVSSLQRYSGLLLPSTDHARRWSITFIDFQIQAFNVSSGRFSPASDCTTILTPAILMGLISSLILLLVLAYALHMVIHLKHIDPDWSNLDVYTPNFVLSKMINY
;
A
#
# COMPACT_ATOMS: atom_id res chain seq x y z
N PHE A 1 16.42 -6.75 18.14
CA PHE A 1 16.91 -5.68 19.03
C PHE A 1 15.97 -4.50 18.90
N SER A 2 15.85 -3.72 19.95
CA SER A 2 15.15 -2.43 19.96
C SER A 2 16.12 -1.35 20.40
N VAL A 3 15.88 -0.13 19.95
CA VAL A 3 16.43 1.07 20.58
C VAL A 3 15.39 1.54 21.58
N ASP A 4 15.76 1.63 22.86
CA ASP A 4 14.81 2.02 23.91
C ASP A 4 14.82 3.54 24.10
N SER A 5 16.00 4.16 24.06
CA SER A 5 16.15 5.61 24.22
C SER A 5 17.39 6.17 23.55
N VAL A 6 17.35 7.45 23.21
CA VAL A 6 18.48 8.26 22.71
C VAL A 6 18.74 9.37 23.71
N LEU A 7 19.97 9.43 24.23
CA LEU A 7 20.42 10.49 25.13
C LEU A 7 21.33 11.46 24.35
N LEU A 8 20.95 12.73 24.33
CA LEU A 8 21.79 13.82 23.84
C LEU A 8 22.43 14.52 25.04
N ILE A 9 23.75 14.60 25.05
CA ILE A 9 24.52 15.34 26.06
C ILE A 9 25.16 16.55 25.37
N TYR A 10 24.79 17.75 25.80
CA TYR A 10 25.33 19.02 25.33
C TYR A 10 26.12 19.70 26.44
N ASN A 11 27.33 20.16 26.11
CA ASN A 11 28.21 20.89 27.04
C ASN A 11 28.42 20.16 28.40
N SER A 12 28.44 18.83 28.39
CA SER A 12 28.65 17.95 29.56
C SER A 12 27.68 18.13 30.74
N SER A 13 26.60 18.90 30.58
CA SER A 13 25.70 19.26 31.68
C SER A 13 24.23 19.28 31.26
N GLU A 14 23.94 19.59 30.00
CA GLU A 14 22.59 19.56 29.47
C GLU A 14 22.31 18.19 28.87
N GLU A 15 21.23 17.56 29.34
CA GLU A 15 20.79 16.26 28.87
C GLU A 15 19.38 16.36 28.28
N ALA A 16 19.20 15.77 27.10
CA ALA A 16 17.90 15.60 26.49
C ALA A 16 17.71 14.12 26.16
N LEU A 17 16.82 13.48 26.93
CA LEU A 17 16.46 12.08 26.77
C LEU A 17 15.22 11.96 25.89
N PHE A 18 15.30 11.08 24.89
CA PHE A 18 14.19 10.74 24.01
C PHE A 18 13.93 9.23 24.07
N ASN A 19 12.71 8.83 24.37
CA ASN A 19 12.28 7.44 24.23
C ASN A 19 12.05 7.15 22.75
N ALA A 20 12.57 6.04 22.25
CA ALA A 20 12.35 5.65 20.87
C ALA A 20 11.08 4.78 20.77
N SER A 21 10.20 5.10 19.83
CA SER A 21 9.05 4.28 19.45
C SER A 21 9.28 3.70 18.07
N ASP A 22 8.99 2.40 17.88
CA ASP A 22 9.06 1.72 16.58
C ASP A 22 10.44 1.75 15.90
N VAL A 23 11.51 1.77 16.71
CA VAL A 23 12.90 1.59 16.25
C VAL A 23 13.38 0.20 16.65
N TYR A 24 13.07 -0.81 15.83
CA TYR A 24 13.43 -2.20 16.10
C TYR A 24 13.70 -2.98 14.81
N ALA A 25 14.55 -4.01 14.90
CA ALA A 25 14.77 -4.99 13.84
C ALA A 25 15.12 -6.37 14.43
N PRO A 26 14.87 -7.46 13.70
CA PRO A 26 15.40 -8.79 14.04
C PRO A 26 16.91 -8.77 14.33
N ALA A 27 17.39 -9.66 15.21
CA ALA A 27 18.81 -9.70 15.58
C ALA A 27 19.74 -10.08 14.41
N SER A 28 19.20 -10.69 13.35
CA SER A 28 19.91 -11.09 12.13
C SER A 28 19.85 -10.05 11.00
N SER A 29 19.21 -8.91 11.21
CA SER A 29 19.08 -7.84 10.22
C SER A 29 19.53 -6.49 10.78
N SER A 30 19.71 -5.51 9.89
CA SER A 30 19.89 -4.12 10.29
C SER A 30 18.55 -3.39 10.26
N TYR A 31 18.37 -2.37 11.09
CA TYR A 31 17.26 -1.43 10.97
C TYR A 31 17.67 -0.31 10.02
N ARG A 32 16.80 0.06 9.08
CA ARG A 32 17.02 1.21 8.19
C ARG A 32 15.78 2.09 8.13
N CYS A 33 15.98 3.40 8.19
CA CYS A 33 14.90 4.36 8.08
C CYS A 33 15.37 5.66 7.43
N PRO A 34 14.61 6.23 6.48
CA PRO A 34 14.97 7.54 5.90
C PRO A 34 15.04 8.65 6.96
N HIS A 35 14.13 8.61 7.94
CA HIS A 35 14.06 9.59 9.01
C HIS A 35 13.76 8.94 10.36
N VAL A 36 14.63 9.17 11.35
CA VAL A 36 14.33 8.92 12.76
C VAL A 36 14.39 10.26 13.47
N SER A 37 13.25 10.77 13.92
CA SER A 37 13.12 12.16 14.34
C SER A 37 12.22 12.33 15.54
N SER A 38 12.46 13.38 16.33
CA SER A 38 11.53 13.85 17.35
C SER A 38 10.41 14.75 16.80
N LEU A 39 10.47 15.11 15.51
CA LEU A 39 9.46 15.94 14.86
C LEU A 39 8.31 15.09 14.33
N GLN A 40 7.07 15.49 14.64
CA GLN A 40 5.85 14.81 14.20
C GLN A 40 5.74 14.66 12.67
N ARG A 41 6.30 15.62 11.91
CA ARG A 41 6.30 15.60 10.44
C ARG A 41 7.07 14.40 9.84
N TYR A 42 7.95 13.79 10.64
CA TYR A 42 8.73 12.61 10.27
C TYR A 42 8.36 11.43 11.19
N SER A 43 7.05 11.22 11.38
CA SER A 43 6.45 10.20 12.26
C SER A 43 6.69 10.38 13.77
N GLY A 44 7.66 11.19 14.19
CA GLY A 44 7.89 11.46 15.62
C GLY A 44 8.38 10.25 16.41
N LEU A 45 9.25 9.42 15.81
CA LEU A 45 9.78 8.19 16.42
C LEU A 45 10.61 8.41 17.70
N LEU A 46 11.05 9.64 17.98
CA LEU A 46 11.79 10.01 19.19
C LEU A 46 10.94 10.92 20.08
N LEU A 47 10.38 10.34 21.14
CA LEU A 47 9.48 11.02 22.07
C LEU A 47 10.29 11.66 23.20
N PRO A 48 10.20 12.98 23.43
CA PRO A 48 10.94 13.62 24.51
C PRO A 48 10.47 13.09 25.88
N SER A 49 11.39 12.56 26.68
CA SER A 49 11.08 11.92 27.96
C SER A 49 10.96 12.93 29.12
N THR A 50 11.49 14.14 28.95
CA THR A 50 11.47 15.22 29.94
C THR A 50 11.07 16.55 29.31
N ASP A 51 10.60 17.50 30.12
CA ASP A 51 10.29 18.85 29.63
C ASP A 51 11.52 19.59 29.08
N HIS A 52 12.71 19.27 29.61
CA HIS A 52 13.98 19.75 29.04
C HIS A 52 14.17 19.26 27.62
N ALA A 53 13.91 17.97 27.35
CA ALA A 53 14.05 17.36 26.04
C ALA A 53 13.09 17.96 25.00
N ARG A 54 11.93 18.51 25.41
CA ARG A 54 11.00 19.20 24.50
C ARG A 54 11.59 20.44 23.84
N ARG A 55 12.64 21.03 24.41
CA ARG A 55 13.37 22.18 23.83
C ARG A 55 14.33 21.78 22.72
N TRP A 56 14.52 20.48 22.52
CA TRP A 56 15.46 19.93 21.55
C TRP A 56 14.72 19.19 20.44
N SER A 57 15.27 19.28 19.23
CA SER A 57 14.82 18.54 18.07
C SER A 57 15.99 17.77 17.49
N ILE A 58 15.85 16.44 17.37
CA ILE A 58 16.86 15.57 16.77
C ILE A 58 16.24 14.91 15.55
N THR A 59 16.98 14.87 14.46
CA THR A 59 16.59 14.16 13.24
C THR A 59 17.81 13.48 12.65
N PHE A 60 17.77 12.15 12.62
CA PHE A 60 18.70 11.34 11.84
C PHE A 60 18.14 11.17 10.43
N ILE A 61 19.00 11.33 9.43
CA ILE A 61 18.70 11.19 8.00
C ILE A 61 19.46 9.95 7.51
N ASP A 62 18.81 9.11 6.71
CA ASP A 62 19.38 7.86 6.19
C ASP A 62 19.98 6.98 7.30
N PHE A 63 19.21 6.80 8.36
CA PHE A 63 19.66 6.09 9.56
C PHE A 63 19.68 4.58 9.32
N GLN A 64 20.82 3.94 9.56
CA GLN A 64 20.96 2.48 9.56
C GLN A 64 21.79 2.00 10.75
N ILE A 65 21.30 1.00 11.47
CA ILE A 65 21.94 0.46 12.67
C ILE A 65 21.75 -1.06 12.80
N GLN A 66 22.73 -1.74 13.40
CA GLN A 66 22.64 -3.15 13.77
C GLN A 66 23.38 -3.37 15.08
N ALA A 67 22.71 -3.95 16.08
CA ALA A 67 23.29 -4.14 17.41
C ALA A 67 24.00 -5.50 17.58
N PHE A 68 23.49 -6.55 16.92
CA PHE A 68 23.95 -7.93 17.12
C PHE A 68 24.22 -8.63 15.79
N ASN A 69 24.98 -9.73 15.83
CA ASN A 69 25.28 -10.59 14.68
C ASN A 69 25.85 -9.85 13.45
N VAL A 70 26.67 -8.81 13.70
CA VAL A 70 27.39 -8.11 12.63
C VAL A 70 28.52 -9.01 12.13
N SER A 71 28.49 -9.35 10.85
CA SER A 71 29.54 -10.14 10.18
C SER A 71 30.39 -9.25 9.28
N SER A 72 31.69 -9.53 9.20
CA SER A 72 32.61 -8.91 8.23
C SER A 72 32.62 -7.38 8.19
N GLY A 73 32.25 -6.72 9.30
CA GLY A 73 32.17 -5.27 9.41
C GLY A 73 31.11 -4.63 8.50
N ARG A 74 30.11 -5.40 8.06
CA ARG A 74 29.04 -4.93 7.17
C ARG A 74 27.68 -5.17 7.79
N PHE A 75 26.72 -4.31 7.45
CA PHE A 75 25.33 -4.52 7.82
C PHE A 75 24.76 -5.76 7.12
N SER A 76 23.98 -6.53 7.88
CA SER A 76 23.07 -7.54 7.35
C SER A 76 21.92 -6.87 6.59
N PRO A 77 21.11 -7.63 5.80
CA PRO A 77 19.98 -7.08 5.06
C PRO A 77 19.10 -6.16 5.93
N ALA A 78 18.64 -5.07 5.34
CA ALA A 78 17.90 -4.03 6.05
C ALA A 78 16.43 -4.44 6.24
N SER A 79 15.92 -4.14 7.43
CA SER A 79 14.50 -4.09 7.76
C SER A 79 14.11 -2.60 7.75
N ASP A 80 13.42 -2.18 6.71
CA ASP A 80 13.02 -0.78 6.54
C ASP A 80 11.83 -0.43 7.45
N CYS A 81 11.88 0.77 8.04
CA CYS A 81 10.83 1.30 8.92
C CYS A 81 9.50 1.63 8.20
N THR A 82 9.55 1.79 6.88
CA THR A 82 8.37 2.03 6.04
C THR A 82 8.04 0.78 5.27
N THR A 83 6.84 0.22 5.47
CA THR A 83 6.32 -0.81 4.58
C THR A 83 6.04 -0.23 3.20
N ILE A 84 6.58 -0.86 2.15
CA ILE A 84 6.39 -0.49 0.74
C ILE A 84 4.90 -0.30 0.39
N LEU A 85 4.01 -1.08 1.02
CA LEU A 85 2.57 -0.86 0.98
C LEU A 85 2.07 -0.42 2.36
N THR A 86 1.71 0.84 2.50
CA THR A 86 0.96 1.29 3.67
C THR A 86 -0.44 0.66 3.68
N PRO A 87 -1.09 0.53 4.84
CA PRO A 87 -2.47 0.03 4.90
C PRO A 87 -3.43 0.81 3.99
N ALA A 88 -3.25 2.12 3.89
CA ALA A 88 -4.06 2.98 3.01
C ALA A 88 -3.86 2.63 1.52
N ILE A 89 -2.61 2.46 1.07
CA ILE A 89 -2.30 2.07 -0.30
C ILE A 89 -2.87 0.68 -0.60
N LEU A 90 -2.73 -0.27 0.34
CA LEU A 90 -3.27 -1.62 0.18
C LEU A 90 -4.79 -1.62 0.00
N MET A 91 -5.52 -0.88 0.85
CA MET A 91 -6.98 -0.74 0.71
C MET A 91 -7.37 -0.06 -0.61
N GLY A 92 -6.59 0.92 -1.06
CA GLY A 92 -6.77 1.56 -2.36
C GLY A 92 -6.56 0.60 -3.53
N LEU A 93 -5.51 -0.22 -3.49
CA LEU A 93 -5.22 -1.21 -4.52
C LEU A 93 -6.30 -2.29 -4.58
N ILE A 94 -6.76 -2.79 -3.43
CA ILE A 94 -7.83 -3.79 -3.36
C ILE A 94 -9.14 -3.22 -3.93
N SER A 95 -9.54 -2.02 -3.52
CA SER A 95 -10.77 -1.40 -4.02
C SER A 95 -10.70 -1.07 -5.52
N SER A 96 -9.57 -0.55 -5.98
CA SER A 96 -9.31 -0.30 -7.42
C SER A 96 -9.40 -1.60 -8.23
N LEU A 97 -8.81 -2.70 -7.73
CA LEU A 97 -8.88 -4.00 -8.38
C LEU A 97 -10.32 -4.52 -8.46
N ILE A 98 -11.11 -4.39 -7.40
CA ILE A 98 -12.53 -4.79 -7.39
C ILE A 98 -13.32 -4.02 -8.45
N LEU A 99 -13.17 -2.68 -8.50
CA LEU A 99 -13.84 -1.85 -9.49
C LEU A 99 -13.44 -2.22 -10.92
N LEU A 100 -12.16 -2.51 -11.14
CA LEU A 100 -11.65 -2.94 -12.44
C LEU A 100 -12.28 -4.27 -12.87
N LEU A 101 -12.43 -5.23 -11.96
CA LEU A 101 -13.08 -6.51 -12.24
C LEU A 101 -14.57 -6.33 -12.58
N VAL A 102 -15.29 -5.47 -11.84
CA VAL A 102 -16.69 -5.15 -12.13
C VAL A 102 -16.83 -4.49 -13.51
N LEU A 103 -15.95 -3.53 -13.83
CA LEU A 103 -15.93 -2.89 -15.14
C LEU A 103 -15.64 -3.88 -16.27
N ALA A 104 -14.64 -4.74 -16.09
CA ALA A 104 -14.29 -5.77 -17.06
C ALA A 104 -15.46 -6.75 -17.30
N TYR A 105 -16.16 -7.14 -16.25
CA TYR A 105 -17.36 -7.97 -16.35
C TYR A 105 -18.48 -7.28 -17.13
N ALA A 106 -18.78 -6.02 -16.81
CA ALA A 106 -19.79 -5.24 -17.53
C ALA A 106 -19.44 -5.09 -19.02
N LEU A 107 -18.18 -4.75 -19.32
CA LEU A 107 -17.68 -4.63 -20.69
C LEU A 107 -17.79 -5.96 -21.44
N HIS A 108 -17.41 -7.07 -20.79
CA HIS A 108 -17.53 -8.39 -21.36
C HIS A 108 -18.98 -8.69 -21.76
N MET A 109 -19.96 -8.35 -20.91
CA MET A 109 -21.39 -8.51 -21.24
C MET A 109 -21.83 -7.64 -22.43
N VAL A 110 -21.38 -6.39 -22.51
CA VAL A 110 -21.70 -5.49 -23.64
C VAL A 110 -21.13 -6.02 -24.96
N ILE A 111 -19.90 -6.56 -24.94
CA ILE A 111 -19.27 -7.16 -26.13
C ILE A 111 -20.04 -8.40 -26.59
N HIS A 112 -20.46 -9.28 -25.66
CA HIS A 112 -21.25 -10.46 -25.99
C HIS A 112 -22.60 -10.12 -26.63
N LEU A 113 -23.32 -9.11 -26.11
CA LEU A 113 -24.55 -8.65 -26.74
C LEU A 113 -24.32 -8.14 -28.18
N LYS A 114 -23.22 -7.42 -28.41
CA LYS A 114 -22.87 -6.91 -29.74
C LYS A 114 -22.48 -8.02 -30.73
N HIS A 115 -22.01 -9.17 -30.26
CA HIS A 115 -21.72 -10.33 -31.10
C HIS A 115 -22.95 -11.14 -31.50
N ILE A 116 -24.12 -10.87 -30.90
CA ILE A 116 -25.39 -11.55 -31.20
C ILE A 116 -26.15 -10.88 -32.37
N ASP A 117 -25.79 -9.65 -32.78
CA ASP A 117 -26.36 -8.98 -33.97
C ASP A 117 -25.43 -8.98 -35.22
N PRO A 118 -25.20 -10.13 -35.87
CA PRO A 118 -24.70 -10.12 -37.25
C PRO A 118 -25.59 -10.87 -38.26
N ASP A 119 -26.93 -10.84 -38.15
CA ASP A 119 -27.76 -11.40 -39.23
C ASP A 119 -29.17 -10.80 -39.41
N TRP A 120 -29.30 -9.46 -39.39
CA TRP A 120 -30.52 -8.78 -39.88
C TRP A 120 -30.32 -8.13 -41.25
N SER A 121 -29.66 -8.80 -42.19
CA SER A 121 -29.65 -8.36 -43.60
C SER A 121 -30.15 -9.40 -44.61
N ASN A 122 -30.62 -10.58 -44.17
CA ASN A 122 -31.04 -11.65 -45.08
C ASN A 122 -32.42 -12.29 -44.81
N LEU A 123 -33.30 -11.68 -43.99
CA LEU A 123 -34.61 -12.28 -43.66
C LEU A 123 -35.84 -11.45 -44.09
N ASP A 124 -35.79 -10.83 -45.26
CA ASP A 124 -36.98 -10.23 -45.91
C ASP A 124 -37.59 -11.13 -47.02
N VAL A 125 -37.16 -12.40 -47.15
CA VAL A 125 -37.53 -13.29 -48.28
C VAL A 125 -38.58 -14.37 -47.94
N TYR A 126 -39.21 -14.37 -46.75
CA TYR A 126 -40.29 -15.34 -46.47
C TYR A 126 -41.66 -14.68 -46.32
N THR A 127 -42.38 -14.70 -47.44
CA THR A 127 -43.79 -14.31 -47.61
C THR A 127 -44.73 -15.18 -46.74
N PRO A 128 -45.82 -14.62 -46.17
CA PRO A 128 -46.77 -15.40 -45.37
C PRO A 128 -47.85 -16.00 -46.28
N ASN A 129 -47.57 -17.11 -46.94
CA ASN A 129 -48.59 -17.92 -47.63
C ASN A 129 -49.05 -19.09 -46.74
N PHE A 130 -49.62 -18.80 -45.56
CA PHE A 130 -50.20 -19.87 -44.73
C PHE A 130 -51.47 -19.48 -43.97
N VAL A 131 -52.34 -18.66 -44.57
CA VAL A 131 -53.74 -18.55 -44.14
C VAL A 131 -54.67 -18.37 -45.35
N LEU A 132 -54.60 -19.28 -46.33
CA LEU A 132 -55.59 -19.31 -47.42
C LEU A 132 -55.90 -20.72 -47.94
N SER A 133 -55.86 -21.72 -47.06
CA SER A 133 -56.33 -23.08 -47.38
C SER A 133 -57.05 -23.71 -46.19
N LYS A 134 -58.13 -23.06 -45.75
CA LYS A 134 -59.14 -23.71 -44.89
C LYS A 134 -60.56 -23.17 -45.07
N MET A 135 -60.84 -22.58 -46.23
CA MET A 135 -62.17 -22.02 -46.54
C MET A 135 -62.71 -22.43 -47.91
N ILE A 136 -62.34 -23.63 -48.39
CA ILE A 136 -63.00 -24.27 -49.54
C ILE A 136 -63.15 -25.76 -49.22
N ASN A 137 -64.25 -26.10 -48.56
CA ASN A 137 -64.94 -27.39 -48.64
C ASN A 137 -66.32 -27.17 -48.03
N TYR A 138 -67.21 -26.62 -48.85
CA TYR A 138 -68.65 -26.86 -48.82
C TYR A 138 -68.99 -27.50 -50.17
#